data_AF-A0A358NH68-F1
#
_entry.id   AF-A0A358NH68-F1
#
_cell.length_a   1.000
_cell.length_b   1.000
_cell.length_c   1.000
_cell.angle_alpha   90.00
_cell.angle_beta   90.00
_cell.angle_gamma   90.00
#
_symmetry.space_group_name_H-M   'P 1'
#
loop_
_entity.id
_entity.type
_entity.pdbx_description
1 polymer ?
#
loop_
_entity_poly.entity_id
_entity_poly.type
_entity_poly.pdbx_seq_one_letter_code
_entity_poly.pdbx_strand_id
1 'polypeptide(L)'
;MSFKRLKKSFGLIFVILSAIVMLFLLFRNDDLPNLFKAVKNINSNYIAIALAYIFIFWILEALMIYSLIVKFTDHEKNLRTFWLAVKVTMIGQYYSNITPLATGGQPVQLYVLKDDNISLSNGTAILISKFLLFQIGVTVYSLLMAIYKIKLLANYHNGASIFIVAGLTLNM
;
A
#
# COMPACT_ATOMS: atom_id res chain seq x y z
N MET A 1 23.54 21.18 -17.57
CA MET A 1 22.08 21.14 -17.32
C MET A 1 21.83 20.12 -16.21
N SER A 2 21.33 20.53 -15.04
CA SER A 2 21.37 19.74 -13.80
C SER A 2 20.63 18.39 -13.90
N PHE A 3 21.32 17.29 -13.54
CA PHE A 3 20.84 15.89 -13.50
C PHE A 3 19.48 15.71 -12.78
N LYS A 4 19.14 16.61 -11.84
CA LYS A 4 17.83 16.66 -11.16
C LYS A 4 16.66 16.98 -12.11
N ARG A 5 16.85 17.81 -13.14
CA ARG A 5 15.79 18.15 -14.12
C ARG A 5 15.50 17.00 -15.08
N LEU A 6 16.51 16.20 -15.43
CA LEU A 6 16.35 15.02 -16.27
C LEU A 6 15.50 13.95 -15.57
N LYS A 7 15.81 13.61 -14.30
CA LYS A 7 15.04 12.64 -13.50
C LYS A 7 13.56 13.04 -13.33
N LYS A 8 13.29 14.33 -13.10
CA LYS A 8 11.92 14.84 -12.94
C LYS A 8 11.13 14.78 -14.26
N SER A 9 11.77 15.07 -15.39
CA SER A 9 11.15 14.98 -16.72
C SER A 9 10.87 13.53 -17.11
N PHE A 10 11.79 12.61 -16.84
CA PHE A 10 11.59 11.18 -17.09
C PHE A 10 10.43 10.59 -16.28
N GLY A 11 10.33 10.90 -14.99
CA GLY A 11 9.20 10.44 -14.16
C GLY A 11 7.86 10.99 -14.63
N LEU A 12 7.81 12.26 -15.03
CA LEU A 12 6.59 12.89 -15.56
C LEU A 12 6.19 12.28 -16.90
N ILE A 13 7.15 12.06 -17.81
CA ILE A 13 6.93 11.41 -19.10
C ILE A 13 6.41 9.98 -18.90
N PHE A 14 6.97 9.23 -17.95
CA PHE A 14 6.51 7.88 -17.63
C PHE A 14 5.06 7.86 -17.13
N VAL A 15 4.69 8.78 -16.23
CA VAL A 15 3.31 8.91 -15.72
C VAL A 15 2.33 9.32 -16.82
N ILE A 16 2.72 10.26 -17.68
CA ILE A 16 1.89 10.70 -18.80
C ILE A 16 1.72 9.55 -19.81
N LEU A 17 2.80 8.86 -20.15
CA LEU A 17 2.77 7.73 -21.08
C LEU A 17 1.92 6.57 -20.52
N SER A 18 2.07 6.23 -19.24
CA SER A 18 1.27 5.18 -18.61
C SER A 18 -0.21 5.54 -18.55
N ALA A 19 -0.54 6.81 -18.28
CA ALA A 19 -1.92 7.31 -18.33
C ALA A 19 -2.50 7.25 -19.75
N ILE A 20 -1.74 7.65 -20.77
CA ILE A 20 -2.17 7.56 -22.17
C ILE A 20 -2.40 6.11 -22.60
N VAL A 21 -1.49 5.19 -22.25
CA VAL A 21 -1.64 3.76 -22.54
C VAL A 21 -2.87 3.19 -21.82
N MET A 22 -3.08 3.54 -20.56
CA MET A 22 -4.26 3.13 -19.80
C MET A 22 -5.56 3.63 -20.44
N LEU A 23 -5.64 4.91 -20.80
CA LEU A 23 -6.80 5.49 -21.47
C LEU A 23 -7.03 4.85 -22.83
N PHE A 24 -5.97 4.64 -23.62
CA PHE A 24 -6.06 3.96 -24.92
C PHE A 24 -6.62 2.54 -24.78
N LEU A 25 -6.16 1.78 -23.79
CA LEU A 25 -6.69 0.43 -23.52
C LEU A 25 -8.17 0.49 -23.11
N LEU A 26 -8.53 1.42 -22.21
CA LEU A 26 -9.92 1.60 -21.75
C LEU A 26 -10.90 1.94 -22.88
N PHE A 27 -10.49 2.73 -23.87
CA PHE A 27 -11.34 3.12 -25.00
C PHE A 27 -11.34 2.11 -26.15
N ARG A 28 -10.33 1.24 -26.25
CA ARG A 28 -10.18 0.33 -27.42
C ARG A 28 -11.02 -0.94 -27.33
N ASN A 29 -11.32 -1.45 -26.13
CA ASN A 29 -11.87 -2.79 -25.95
C ASN A 29 -13.35 -2.83 -25.47
N ASP A 30 -14.11 -1.74 -25.59
CA ASP A 30 -15.41 -1.58 -24.92
C ASP A 30 -15.34 -1.83 -23.39
N ASP A 31 -14.15 -1.72 -22.81
CA ASP A 31 -13.91 -1.94 -21.38
C ASP A 31 -14.69 -0.92 -20.55
N LEU A 32 -14.82 0.32 -21.03
CA LEU A 32 -15.57 1.36 -20.31
C LEU A 32 -17.06 1.03 -20.19
N PRO A 33 -17.82 0.76 -21.28
CA PRO A 33 -19.22 0.28 -21.17
C PRO A 33 -19.36 -1.02 -20.37
N ASN A 34 -18.42 -1.97 -20.52
CA ASN A 34 -18.44 -3.23 -19.80
C ASN A 34 -18.20 -3.04 -18.30
N LEU A 35 -17.35 -2.09 -17.90
CA LEU A 35 -17.11 -1.73 -16.51
C LEU A 35 -18.37 -1.15 -15.87
N PHE A 36 -19.08 -0.25 -16.54
CA PHE A 36 -20.36 0.26 -16.05
C PHE A 36 -21.44 -0.84 -15.94
N LYS A 37 -21.52 -1.76 -16.92
CA LYS A 37 -22.41 -2.93 -16.82
C LYS A 37 -22.03 -3.84 -15.65
N ALA A 38 -20.74 -4.08 -15.43
CA ALA A 38 -20.24 -4.91 -14.33
C ALA A 38 -20.59 -4.28 -12.97
N VAL A 39 -20.35 -2.98 -12.80
CA VAL A 39 -20.72 -2.24 -11.58
C VAL A 39 -22.23 -2.28 -11.34
N LYS A 40 -23.06 -2.15 -12.39
CA LYS A 40 -24.52 -2.23 -12.28
C LYS A 40 -25.02 -3.63 -11.89
N ASN A 41 -24.34 -4.68 -12.35
CA ASN A 41 -24.71 -6.07 -12.09
C ASN A 41 -24.07 -6.64 -10.82
N ILE A 42 -23.13 -5.94 -10.20
CA ILE A 42 -22.46 -6.42 -9.00
C ILE A 42 -23.43 -6.40 -7.83
N ASN A 43 -23.45 -7.47 -7.04
CA ASN A 43 -24.26 -7.51 -5.84
C ASN A 43 -23.72 -6.49 -4.82
N SER A 44 -24.56 -5.55 -4.41
CA SER A 44 -24.21 -4.47 -3.48
C SER A 44 -23.69 -4.99 -2.13
N ASN A 45 -24.07 -6.21 -1.72
CA ASN A 45 -23.54 -6.85 -0.52
C ASN A 45 -22.02 -7.06 -0.60
N TYR A 46 -21.48 -7.43 -1.77
CA TYR A 46 -20.03 -7.58 -1.92
C TYR A 46 -19.30 -6.23 -1.85
N ILE A 47 -19.91 -5.16 -2.36
CA ILE A 47 -19.36 -3.80 -2.20
C ILE A 47 -19.33 -3.43 -0.72
N ALA A 48 -20.41 -3.67 0.01
CA ALA A 48 -20.47 -3.38 1.45
C ALA A 48 -19.41 -4.16 2.24
N ILE A 49 -19.22 -5.45 1.94
CA ILE A 49 -18.17 -6.27 2.54
C ILE A 49 -16.78 -5.71 2.22
N ALA A 50 -16.51 -5.36 0.96
CA ALA A 50 -15.23 -4.79 0.56
C ALA A 50 -14.94 -3.46 1.28
N LEU A 51 -15.93 -2.57 1.40
CA LEU A 51 -15.81 -1.34 2.17
C LEU A 51 -15.51 -1.62 3.64
N ALA A 52 -16.20 -2.59 4.26
CA ALA A 52 -15.93 -2.98 5.64
C ALA A 52 -14.48 -3.43 5.84
N TYR A 53 -13.94 -4.24 4.93
CA TYR A 53 -12.53 -4.66 4.99
C TYR A 53 -11.54 -3.49 4.84
N ILE A 54 -11.86 -2.48 4.03
CA ILE A 54 -11.04 -1.26 3.93
C ILE A 54 -10.99 -0.53 5.27
N PHE A 55 -12.12 -0.37 5.95
CA PHE A 55 -12.15 0.27 7.27
C PHE A 55 -11.40 -0.56 8.32
N ILE A 56 -11.58 -1.88 8.33
CA ILE A 56 -10.82 -2.77 9.23
C ILE A 56 -9.32 -2.62 8.99
N PHE A 57 -8.90 -2.61 7.72
CA PHE A 57 -7.50 -2.41 7.36
C PHE A 57 -6.94 -1.10 7.92
N TRP A 58 -7.64 0.03 7.73
CA TRP A 58 -7.20 1.32 8.26
C TRP A 58 -7.14 1.35 9.79
N ILE A 59 -8.10 0.72 10.48
CA ILE A 59 -8.11 0.64 11.94
C ILE A 59 -6.91 -0.18 12.44
N LEU A 60 -6.65 -1.35 11.83
CA LEU A 60 -5.50 -2.18 12.19
C LEU A 60 -4.17 -1.46 11.97
N GLU A 61 -4.06 -0.72 10.86
CA GLU A 61 -2.87 0.08 10.57
C GLU A 61 -2.70 1.22 11.59
N ALA A 62 -3.78 1.92 11.95
CA ALA A 62 -3.75 2.94 12.99
C ALA A 62 -3.38 2.36 14.37
N LEU A 63 -3.90 1.19 14.74
CA LEU A 63 -3.55 0.50 15.99
C LEU A 63 -2.07 0.09 16.03
N MET A 64 -1.52 -0.35 14.89
CA MET A 64 -0.10 -0.65 14.76
C MET A 64 0.75 0.62 14.95
N ILE A 65 0.42 1.72 14.25
CA ILE A 65 1.13 3.00 14.39
C ILE A 65 1.02 3.53 15.83
N TYR A 66 -0.17 3.48 16.44
CA TYR A 66 -0.40 3.86 17.83
C TYR A 66 0.51 3.09 18.80
N SER A 67 0.56 1.77 18.65
CA SER A 67 1.40 0.90 19.49
C SER A 67 2.89 1.23 19.32
N LEU A 68 3.32 1.57 18.11
CA LEU A 68 4.70 1.95 17.83
C LEU A 68 5.03 3.33 18.39
N ILE A 69 4.13 4.31 18.28
CA ILE A 69 4.32 5.64 18.88
C ILE A 69 4.53 5.52 20.39
N VAL A 70 3.65 4.80 21.08
CA VAL A 70 3.75 4.56 22.52
C VAL A 70 5.03 3.79 22.90
N LYS A 71 5.51 2.90 22.03
CA LYS A 71 6.71 2.09 22.29
C LYS A 71 8.02 2.87 22.11
N PHE A 72 8.09 3.73 21.09
CA PHE A 72 9.31 4.42 20.69
C PHE A 72 9.40 5.86 21.19
N THR A 73 8.41 6.33 21.93
CA THR A 73 8.34 7.71 22.44
C THR A 73 7.72 7.75 23.84
N ASP A 74 7.84 8.89 24.53
CA ASP A 74 7.23 9.11 25.84
C ASP A 74 5.74 9.49 25.77
N HIS A 75 5.07 9.29 24.62
CA HIS A 75 3.64 9.56 24.50
C HIS A 75 2.81 8.59 25.34
N GLU A 76 1.86 9.13 26.09
CA GLU A 76 0.95 8.35 26.91
C GLU A 76 -0.03 7.52 26.07
N LYS A 77 -0.46 6.39 26.64
CA LYS A 77 -1.52 5.52 26.10
C LYS A 77 -2.90 6.16 26.31
N ASN A 78 -3.23 7.14 25.49
CA ASN A 78 -4.49 7.86 25.58
C ASN A 78 -5.16 8.04 24.20
N LEU A 79 -6.39 8.56 24.23
CA LEU A 79 -7.18 8.83 23.02
C LEU A 79 -6.50 9.82 22.08
N ARG A 80 -5.75 10.80 22.60
CA ARG A 80 -5.04 11.78 21.78
C ARG A 80 -3.98 11.10 20.91
N THR A 81 -3.16 10.23 21.49
CA THR A 81 -2.14 9.46 20.76
C THR A 81 -2.79 8.50 19.75
N PHE A 82 -3.96 7.94 20.06
CA PHE A 82 -4.72 7.13 19.09
C PHE A 82 -5.20 7.95 17.90
N TRP A 83 -5.76 9.14 18.13
CA TRP A 83 -6.20 10.04 17.05
C TRP A 83 -5.03 10.54 16.20
N LEU A 84 -3.85 10.78 16.79
CA LEU A 84 -2.63 11.03 16.03
C LEU A 84 -2.31 9.86 15.09
N ALA A 85 -2.34 8.62 15.59
CA ALA A 85 -2.07 7.44 14.77
C ALA A 85 -3.08 7.29 13.62
N VAL A 86 -4.37 7.55 13.86
CA VAL A 86 -5.41 7.58 12.82
C VAL A 86 -5.08 8.66 11.77
N LYS A 87 -4.73 9.88 12.19
CA LYS A 87 -4.34 10.97 11.28
C LYS A 87 -3.14 10.57 10.41
N VAL A 88 -2.11 9.97 11.01
CA VAL A 88 -0.92 9.48 10.32
C VAL A 88 -1.28 8.36 9.32
N THR A 89 -2.14 7.42 9.69
CA THR A 89 -2.61 6.36 8.78
C THR A 89 -3.35 6.96 7.57
N MET A 90 -4.35 7.81 7.81
CA MET A 90 -5.20 8.34 6.74
C MET A 90 -4.41 9.20 5.73
N ILE A 91 -3.53 10.07 6.23
CA ILE A 91 -2.71 10.90 5.34
C ILE A 91 -1.69 10.05 4.58
N GLY A 92 -1.13 9.02 5.21
CA GLY A 92 -0.26 8.07 4.53
C GLY A 92 -0.97 7.33 3.41
N GLN A 93 -2.18 6.81 3.66
CA GLN A 93 -2.97 6.13 2.64
C GLN A 93 -3.32 7.04 1.47
N TYR A 94 -3.73 8.27 1.77
CA TYR A 94 -4.05 9.26 0.74
C TYR A 94 -2.83 9.52 -0.16
N TYR A 95 -1.68 9.86 0.42
CA TYR A 95 -0.48 10.16 -0.36
C TYR A 95 0.10 8.93 -1.06
N SER A 96 0.00 7.72 -0.48
CA SER A 96 0.32 6.48 -1.17
C SER A 96 -0.54 6.27 -2.42
N ASN A 97 -1.84 6.57 -2.35
CA ASN A 97 -2.76 6.33 -3.47
C ASN A 97 -2.63 7.34 -4.61
N ILE A 98 -2.20 8.58 -4.33
CA ILE A 98 -2.05 9.62 -5.37
C ILE A 98 -0.62 9.74 -5.92
N THR A 99 0.36 9.07 -5.31
CA THR A 99 1.76 9.12 -5.77
C THR A 99 2.17 7.86 -6.53
N PRO A 100 3.02 7.97 -7.57
CA PRO A 100 3.55 6.81 -8.25
C PRO A 100 4.27 5.86 -7.29
N LEU A 101 4.06 4.56 -7.49
CA LEU A 101 4.68 3.47 -6.72
C LEU A 101 4.40 3.54 -5.20
N ALA A 102 3.37 4.27 -4.77
CA ALA A 102 3.02 4.47 -3.35
C ALA A 102 4.13 5.08 -2.47
N THR A 103 5.11 5.74 -3.10
CA THR A 103 6.29 6.28 -2.41
C THR A 103 6.01 7.50 -1.52
N GLY A 104 4.89 8.21 -1.73
CA GLY A 104 4.55 9.43 -1.02
C GLY A 104 4.01 9.26 0.40
N GLY A 105 3.53 8.06 0.76
CA GLY A 105 2.90 7.83 2.07
C GLY A 105 3.88 7.99 3.24
N GLN A 106 5.00 7.28 3.22
CA GLN A 106 5.96 7.27 4.33
C GLN A 106 6.60 8.64 4.61
N PRO A 107 7.04 9.45 3.61
CA PRO A 107 7.57 10.79 3.86
C PRO A 107 6.56 11.73 4.53
N VAL A 108 5.29 11.68 4.12
CA VAL A 108 4.25 12.52 4.72
C VAL A 108 3.86 12.04 6.11
N GLN A 109 3.84 10.72 6.34
CA GLN A 109 3.68 10.17 7.69
C GLN A 109 4.77 10.68 8.64
N LEU A 110 6.03 10.71 8.19
CA LEU A 110 7.15 11.22 8.99
C LEU A 110 6.99 12.72 9.28
N TYR A 111 6.54 13.50 8.30
CA TYR A 111 6.26 14.92 8.47
C TYR A 111 5.17 15.17 9.53
N VAL A 112 4.06 14.41 9.48
CA VAL A 112 2.97 14.55 10.47
C VAL A 112 3.39 14.11 11.88
N LEU A 113 4.19 13.06 12.00
CA LEU A 113 4.77 12.67 13.29
C LEU A 113 5.68 13.78 13.85
N LYS A 114 6.48 14.42 12.98
CA LYS A 114 7.35 15.53 13.39
C LYS A 114 6.58 16.78 13.83
N ASP A 115 5.45 17.06 13.17
CA ASP A 115 4.52 18.14 13.53
C ASP A 115 3.92 17.93 14.94
N ASP A 116 3.72 16.68 15.37
CA ASP A 116 3.26 16.33 16.73
C ASP A 116 4.41 16.06 17.72
N ASN A 117 5.54 16.75 17.55
CA ASN A 117 6.73 16.69 18.44
C ASN A 117 7.44 15.33 18.54
N ILE A 118 7.17 14.37 17.66
CA ILE A 118 7.97 13.15 17.58
C ILE A 118 9.29 13.45 16.86
N SER A 119 10.43 13.08 17.46
CA SER A 119 11.74 13.30 16.85
C SER A 119 11.84 12.58 15.49
N LEU A 120 12.62 13.13 14.54
CA LEU A 120 12.80 12.48 13.24
C LEU A 120 13.38 11.07 13.37
N SER A 121 14.24 10.85 14.37
CA SER A 121 14.80 9.53 14.69
C SER A 121 13.69 8.54 15.10
N ASN A 122 12.88 8.90 16.09
CA ASN A 122 11.80 8.04 16.58
C ASN A 122 10.71 7.84 15.51
N GLY A 123 10.35 8.90 14.77
CA GLY A 123 9.41 8.81 13.65
C GLY A 123 9.89 7.86 12.56
N THR A 124 11.18 7.91 12.21
CA THR A 124 11.77 6.97 11.24
C THR A 124 11.76 5.55 11.77
N ALA A 125 12.10 5.34 13.05
CA ALA A 125 12.05 4.03 13.68
C ALA A 125 10.63 3.44 13.71
N ILE A 126 9.61 4.27 13.95
CA ILE A 126 8.19 3.87 13.89
C ILE A 126 7.84 3.40 12.48
N LEU A 127 8.18 4.17 11.44
CA LEU A 127 7.81 3.83 10.06
C LEU A 127 8.57 2.61 9.52
N ILE A 128 9.85 2.45 9.85
CA ILE A 128 10.63 1.26 9.51
C ILE A 128 10.05 0.03 10.23
N SER A 129 9.74 0.16 11.53
CA SER A 129 9.15 -0.95 12.30
C SER A 129 7.79 -1.36 11.74
N LYS A 130 6.95 -0.39 11.36
CA LYS A 130 5.68 -0.62 10.68
C LYS A 130 5.89 -1.40 9.37
N PHE A 131 6.83 -0.95 8.54
CA PHE A 131 7.14 -1.61 7.28
C PHE A 131 7.59 -3.06 7.48
N LEU A 132 8.49 -3.32 8.43
CA LEU A 132 8.97 -4.67 8.75
C LEU A 132 7.86 -5.56 9.28
N LEU A 133 7.01 -5.07 10.19
CA LEU A 133 5.87 -5.83 10.71
C LEU A 133 4.89 -6.20 9.60
N PHE A 134 4.61 -5.27 8.70
CA PHE A 134 3.78 -5.53 7.53
C PHE A 134 4.42 -6.58 6.61
N GLN A 135 5.72 -6.44 6.33
CA GLN A 135 6.45 -7.38 5.47
C GLN A 135 6.47 -8.79 6.06
N ILE A 136 6.73 -8.94 7.36
CA ILE A 136 6.66 -10.24 8.04
C ILE A 136 5.27 -10.87 7.87
N GLY A 137 4.19 -10.10 8.08
CA GLY A 137 2.83 -10.58 7.90
C GLY A 137 2.55 -11.06 6.47
N VAL A 138 2.93 -10.25 5.47
CA VAL A 138 2.80 -10.58 4.05
C VAL A 138 3.61 -11.82 3.69
N THR A 139 4.87 -11.92 4.14
CA THR A 139 5.77 -13.05 3.88
C THR A 139 5.22 -14.34 4.48
N VAL A 140 4.82 -14.32 5.75
CA VAL A 140 4.26 -15.50 6.43
C VAL A 140 2.98 -15.95 5.73
N TYR A 141 2.06 -15.03 5.46
CA TYR A 141 0.82 -15.33 4.74
C TYR A 141 1.09 -15.93 3.35
N SER A 142 1.99 -15.31 2.58
CA SER A 142 2.36 -15.75 1.25
C SER A 142 2.98 -17.15 1.26
N LEU A 143 3.87 -17.43 2.22
CA LEU A 143 4.50 -18.73 2.39
C LEU A 143 3.48 -19.81 2.76
N LEU A 144 2.59 -19.53 3.71
CA LEU A 144 1.52 -20.46 4.11
C LEU A 144 0.60 -20.79 2.93
N MET A 145 0.19 -19.78 2.16
CA MET A 145 -0.66 -19.97 0.98
C MET A 145 0.08 -20.72 -0.14
N ALA A 146 1.36 -20.47 -0.35
CA ALA A 146 2.18 -21.19 -1.31
C ALA A 146 2.28 -22.68 -0.97
N ILE A 147 2.50 -23.02 0.30
CA ILE A 147 2.52 -24.41 0.78
C ILE A 147 1.13 -25.04 0.62
N TYR A 148 0.07 -24.35 1.03
CA TYR A 148 -1.31 -24.85 0.92
C TYR A 148 -1.73 -25.14 -0.53
N LYS A 149 -1.27 -24.34 -1.49
CA LYS A 149 -1.57 -24.48 -2.92
C LYS A 149 -0.43 -25.08 -3.74
N ILE A 150 0.53 -25.76 -3.11
CA ILE A 150 1.74 -26.28 -3.80
C ILE A 150 1.42 -27.20 -4.99
N LYS A 151 0.36 -28.02 -4.91
CA LYS A 151 -0.08 -28.89 -6.01
C LYS A 151 -0.61 -28.09 -7.21
N LEU A 152 -1.29 -26.97 -6.96
CA LEU A 152 -1.76 -26.07 -8.01
C LEU A 152 -0.58 -25.33 -8.66
N LEU A 153 0.41 -24.96 -7.86
CA LEU A 153 1.64 -24.32 -8.33
C LEU A 153 2.51 -25.28 -9.18
N ALA A 154 2.62 -26.55 -8.76
CA ALA A 154 3.41 -27.56 -9.47
C ALA A 154 2.81 -27.98 -10.82
N ASN A 155 1.49 -27.84 -10.99
CA ASN A 155 0.78 -28.19 -12.23
C ASN A 155 0.67 -27.01 -13.21
N TYR A 156 1.16 -25.82 -12.86
CA TYR A 156 1.15 -24.65 -13.74
C TYR A 156 2.33 -24.69 -14.72
N HIS A 157 2.09 -24.41 -16.01
CA HIS A 157 3.12 -24.46 -17.05
C HIS A 157 4.37 -23.60 -16.74
N ASN A 158 5.55 -24.13 -17.11
CA ASN A 158 6.92 -23.71 -16.78
C ASN A 158 7.28 -22.21 -16.85
N GLY A 159 6.49 -21.37 -17.54
CA GLY A 159 6.74 -19.93 -17.59
C GLY A 159 6.26 -19.18 -16.33
N ALA A 160 5.09 -19.55 -15.78
CA ALA A 160 4.50 -18.84 -14.65
C ALA A 160 5.18 -19.16 -13.33
N SER A 161 5.73 -20.38 -13.18
CA SER A 161 6.43 -20.82 -11.97
C SER A 161 7.66 -19.95 -11.66
N ILE A 162 8.42 -19.51 -12.68
CA ILE A 162 9.56 -18.60 -12.52
C ILE A 162 9.12 -17.26 -11.93
N PHE A 163 8.02 -16.67 -12.41
CA PHE A 163 7.50 -15.41 -11.87
C PHE A 163 6.97 -15.56 -10.45
N ILE A 164 6.39 -16.71 -10.10
CA ILE A 164 5.92 -17.01 -8.74
C ILE A 164 7.09 -17.16 -7.78
N VAL A 165 8.14 -17.90 -8.17
CA VAL A 165 9.35 -18.05 -7.36
C VAL A 165 10.05 -16.70 -7.20
N ALA A 166 10.22 -15.93 -8.28
CA ALA A 166 10.79 -14.59 -8.23
C ALA A 166 9.98 -13.65 -7.33
N GLY A 167 8.64 -13.66 -7.45
CA GLY A 167 7.74 -12.88 -6.61
C GLY A 167 7.82 -13.25 -5.13
N LEU A 168 7.88 -14.55 -4.81
CA LEU A 168 8.08 -15.03 -3.44
C LEU A 168 9.44 -14.60 -2.88
N THR A 169 10.51 -14.65 -3.68
CA THR A 169 11.85 -14.21 -3.23
C THR A 169 11.99 -12.70 -3.10
N LEU A 170 11.35 -11.91 -3.97
CA LEU A 170 11.38 -10.45 -3.91
C LEU A 170 10.51 -9.89 -2.79
N ASN A 171 9.45 -10.61 -2.45
CA ASN A 171 8.55 -10.28 -1.35
C ASN A 171 9.02 -10.89 -0.02
N MET A 172 10.13 -11.64 0.00
CA MET A 172 10.75 -12.17 1.23
C MET A 172 11.81 -11.23 1.78
#